data_AF-A0A429G952-F1
#
_entry.id   AF-A0A429G952-F1
#
_cell.length_a   1.000
_cell.length_b   1.000
_cell.length_c   1.000
_cell.angle_alpha   90.00
_cell.angle_beta   90.00
_cell.angle_gamma   90.00
#
_symmetry.space_group_name_H-M   'P 1'
#
loop_
_entity.id
_entity.type
_entity.pdbx_description
1 polymer ?
#
loop_
_entity_poly.entity_id
_entity_poly.type
_entity_poly.pdbx_seq_one_letter_code
_entity_poly.pdbx_strand_id
1 'polypeptide(L)'
;MVRLWLRVFLAVAVAAACLAAPSSAMRRGAPRVDGETTEQLAAVAGTLLQHRSQALVQTRDRDRTRLPEEILGVRISPRVARVQAEAVQELENRNRAPVEGGPAYTAARTTLDEASAVREGDVVALEAVEHTVVRYDTGRVRQDVRRRFEFKDIDGRLTLVGERVLDPDARPVNDPVRAAG
;
A
#
# COMPACT_ATOMS: atom_id res chain seq x y z
N MET A 1 -32.84 -51.36 56.00
CA MET A 1 -31.51 -50.70 56.09
C MET A 1 -31.25 -50.01 54.75
N VAL A 2 -31.86 -48.86 54.45
CA VAL A 2 -31.47 -47.48 54.83
C VAL A 2 -30.00 -47.15 54.50
N ARG A 3 -29.85 -46.20 53.56
CA ARG A 3 -28.69 -45.36 53.25
C ARG A 3 -27.49 -46.02 52.57
N LEU A 4 -27.42 -45.88 51.24
CA LEU A 4 -26.14 -45.70 50.54
C LEU A 4 -26.29 -45.07 49.13
N TRP A 5 -27.09 -44.02 48.97
CA TRP A 5 -27.40 -43.45 47.63
C TRP A 5 -27.10 -41.96 47.45
N LEU A 6 -26.16 -41.40 48.24
CA LEU A 6 -26.00 -39.94 48.25
C LEU A 6 -24.56 -39.46 48.48
N ARG A 7 -23.53 -40.09 47.89
CA ARG A 7 -22.12 -39.61 48.03
C ARG A 7 -21.20 -39.83 46.83
N VAL A 8 -21.71 -39.93 45.59
CA VAL A 8 -20.84 -40.08 44.40
C VAL A 8 -20.95 -38.92 43.40
N PHE A 9 -21.88 -37.98 43.59
CA PHE A 9 -22.10 -36.88 42.63
C PHE A 9 -21.34 -35.58 42.90
N LEU A 10 -20.32 -35.57 43.76
CA LEU A 10 -19.58 -34.36 44.13
C LEU A 10 -18.06 -34.48 43.93
N ALA A 11 -17.62 -35.03 42.79
CA ALA A 11 -16.19 -35.04 42.44
C ALA A 11 -15.89 -34.84 40.94
N VAL A 12 -16.90 -34.69 40.07
CA VAL A 12 -16.69 -34.53 38.62
C VAL A 12 -16.90 -33.08 38.14
N ALA A 13 -17.48 -32.20 38.96
CA ALA A 13 -17.82 -30.84 38.55
C ALA A 13 -16.67 -29.81 38.60
N VAL A 14 -15.48 -30.17 39.11
CA VAL A 14 -14.34 -29.22 39.24
C VAL A 14 -13.27 -29.42 38.16
N ALA A 15 -13.28 -30.54 37.41
CA ALA A 15 -12.29 -30.81 36.36
C ALA A 15 -12.65 -30.26 34.97
N ALA A 16 -13.88 -29.76 34.77
CA ALA A 16 -14.36 -29.25 33.47
C ALA A 16 -14.26 -27.71 33.31
N ALA A 17 -13.63 -27.01 34.26
CA ALA A 17 -13.52 -25.54 34.23
C ALA A 17 -12.15 -25.01 33.77
N CYS A 18 -11.19 -25.88 33.43
CA CYS A 18 -9.81 -25.47 33.11
C CYS A 18 -9.41 -25.52 31.62
N LEU A 19 -10.35 -25.73 30.69
CA LEU A 19 -10.04 -25.79 29.25
C LEU A 19 -10.66 -24.69 28.39
N ALA A 20 -11.34 -23.71 29.00
CA ALA A 20 -11.80 -22.52 28.31
C ALA A 20 -11.09 -21.28 28.87
N ALA A 21 -9.76 -21.28 28.85
CA ALA A 21 -9.05 -20.00 28.87
C ALA A 21 -9.28 -19.38 27.48
N PRO A 22 -10.04 -18.28 27.36
CA PRO A 22 -9.97 -17.49 26.14
C PRO A 22 -8.52 -17.02 26.10
N SER A 23 -7.74 -17.58 25.18
CA SER A 23 -6.50 -16.97 24.76
C SER A 23 -6.90 -15.66 24.06
N SER A 24 -7.23 -14.68 24.88
CA SER A 24 -7.24 -13.26 24.56
C SER A 24 -5.78 -12.94 24.26
N ALA A 25 -5.32 -13.37 23.09
CA ALA A 25 -4.12 -12.88 22.48
C ALA A 25 -4.37 -11.39 22.34
N MET A 26 -3.92 -10.66 23.36
CA MET A 26 -3.83 -9.23 23.36
C MET A 26 -3.01 -8.92 22.12
N ARG A 27 -3.69 -8.54 21.02
CA ARG A 27 -3.05 -7.98 19.83
C ARG A 27 -2.35 -6.74 20.35
N ARG A 28 -1.09 -6.90 20.78
CA ARG A 28 -0.20 -5.75 20.96
C ARG A 28 -0.26 -5.04 19.64
N GLY A 29 -0.82 -3.83 19.63
CA GLY A 29 -0.84 -3.00 18.43
C GLY A 29 0.58 -3.01 17.87
N ALA A 30 0.70 -3.34 16.58
CA ALA A 30 1.99 -3.45 15.95
C ALA A 30 2.77 -2.14 16.15
N PRO A 31 4.06 -2.21 16.54
CA PRO A 31 4.81 -1.03 16.89
C PRO A 31 4.84 -0.04 15.73
N ARG A 32 4.52 1.22 16.03
CA ARG A 32 4.70 2.32 15.07
C ARG A 32 6.18 2.47 14.77
N VAL A 33 6.47 2.70 13.50
CA VAL A 33 7.81 3.09 13.05
C VAL A 33 8.04 4.55 13.45
N ASP A 34 9.30 4.93 13.68
CA ASP A 34 9.65 6.32 13.99
C ASP A 34 9.32 7.28 12.84
N GLY A 35 9.23 8.58 13.17
CA GLY A 35 8.80 9.62 12.22
C GLY A 35 9.74 9.77 11.03
N GLU A 36 11.05 9.76 11.26
CA GLU A 36 12.06 9.91 10.20
C GLU A 36 11.99 8.77 9.19
N THR A 37 11.92 7.52 9.67
CA THR A 37 11.73 6.37 8.79
C THR A 37 10.39 6.43 8.07
N THR A 38 9.31 6.87 8.73
CA THR A 38 7.99 7.02 8.08
C THR A 38 8.04 8.05 6.94
N GLU A 39 8.70 9.19 7.15
CA GLU A 39 8.89 10.24 6.14
C GLU A 39 9.76 9.74 4.97
N GLN A 40 10.84 9.00 5.25
CA GLN A 40 11.67 8.39 4.22
C GLN A 40 10.87 7.40 3.35
N LEU A 41 10.09 6.52 3.98
CA LEU A 41 9.24 5.56 3.27
C LEU A 41 8.16 6.26 2.44
N ALA A 42 7.56 7.33 2.97
CA ALA A 42 6.63 8.17 2.23
C ALA A 42 7.28 8.87 1.04
N ALA A 43 8.51 9.37 1.17
CA ALA A 43 9.25 9.98 0.07
C ALA A 43 9.58 8.98 -1.05
N VAL A 44 9.94 7.74 -0.68
CA VAL A 44 10.16 6.64 -1.63
C VAL A 44 8.88 6.30 -2.39
N ALA A 45 7.78 6.07 -1.65
CA ALA A 45 6.48 5.76 -2.25
C ALA A 45 5.96 6.91 -3.13
N GLY A 46 6.13 8.15 -2.68
CA GLY A 46 5.75 9.35 -3.42
C GLY A 46 6.55 9.54 -4.70
N THR A 47 7.84 9.22 -4.69
CA THR A 47 8.70 9.25 -5.89
C THR A 47 8.19 8.28 -6.96
N LEU A 48 7.82 7.07 -6.55
CA LEU A 48 7.30 6.04 -7.44
C LEU A 48 5.93 6.41 -8.03
N LEU A 49 5.02 6.97 -7.23
CA LEU A 49 3.74 7.48 -7.75
C LEU A 49 3.91 8.71 -8.64
N GLN A 50 4.82 9.63 -8.30
CA GLN A 50 5.10 10.80 -9.10
C GLN A 50 5.69 10.43 -10.47
N HIS A 51 6.54 9.40 -10.51
CA HIS A 51 7.06 8.83 -11.75
C HIS A 51 5.92 8.29 -12.63
N ARG A 52 5.00 7.53 -12.04
CA ARG A 52 3.79 7.05 -12.72
C ARG A 52 2.93 8.20 -13.26
N SER A 53 2.72 9.26 -12.47
CA SER A 53 1.96 10.43 -12.90
C SER A 53 2.64 11.21 -14.03
N GLN A 54 3.97 11.26 -14.07
CA GLN A 54 4.69 11.90 -15.19
C GLN A 54 4.46 11.19 -16.53
N ALA A 55 4.22 9.88 -16.51
CA ALA A 55 3.89 9.10 -17.71
C ALA A 55 2.59 9.55 -18.40
N LEU A 56 1.68 10.21 -17.65
CA LEU A 56 0.45 10.78 -18.19
C LEU A 56 0.70 12.01 -19.06
N VAL A 57 1.87 12.66 -19.01
CA VAL A 57 2.13 13.92 -19.71
C VAL A 57 3.07 13.68 -20.88
N GLN A 58 2.73 14.16 -22.09
CA GLN A 58 3.57 13.94 -23.29
C GLN A 58 4.89 14.70 -23.14
N THR A 59 5.93 14.00 -22.67
CA THR A 59 7.27 14.56 -22.54
C THR A 59 8.19 13.88 -23.53
N ARG A 60 9.00 14.64 -24.28
CA ARG A 60 9.92 14.09 -25.31
C ARG A 60 11.12 13.33 -24.74
N ASP A 61 11.33 13.37 -23.42
CA ASP A 61 12.47 12.74 -22.73
C ASP A 61 12.12 11.32 -22.25
N ARG A 62 12.33 10.33 -23.12
CA ARG A 62 12.19 8.90 -22.79
C ARG A 62 13.26 8.38 -21.81
N ASP A 63 14.37 9.08 -21.67
CA ASP A 63 15.44 8.69 -20.73
C ASP A 63 15.07 8.91 -19.26
N ARG A 64 14.01 9.68 -18.97
CA ARG A 64 13.48 9.85 -17.60
C ARG A 64 12.57 8.70 -17.14
N THR A 65 12.29 7.74 -18.02
CA THR A 65 11.23 6.74 -17.80
C THR A 65 11.70 5.51 -17.00
N ARG A 66 13.01 5.30 -16.80
CA ARG A 66 13.48 4.13 -16.01
C ARG A 66 13.46 4.42 -14.52
N LEU A 67 12.62 3.69 -13.78
CA LEU A 67 12.64 3.71 -12.32
C LEU A 67 13.99 3.16 -11.80
N PRO A 68 14.67 3.84 -10.87
CA PRO A 68 15.89 3.32 -10.27
C PRO A 68 15.61 2.07 -9.44
N GLU A 69 16.61 1.21 -9.29
CA GLU A 69 16.52 0.00 -8.46
C GLU A 69 16.48 0.31 -6.95
N GLU A 70 16.85 1.53 -6.57
CA GLU A 70 16.88 2.02 -5.20
C GLU A 70 16.50 3.51 -5.17
N ILE A 71 15.72 3.90 -4.16
CA ILE A 71 15.32 5.29 -3.90
C ILE A 71 15.59 5.54 -2.42
N LEU A 72 16.40 6.56 -2.11
CA LEU A 72 16.71 6.95 -0.72
C LEU A 72 17.11 5.77 0.18
N GLY A 73 17.97 4.85 -0.30
CA GLY A 73 18.41 3.69 0.50
C GLY A 73 17.40 2.53 0.56
N VAL A 74 16.22 2.67 -0.04
CA VAL A 74 15.18 1.63 -0.10
C VAL A 74 15.19 0.97 -1.47
N ARG A 75 15.39 -0.35 -1.49
CA ARG A 75 15.41 -1.14 -2.73
C ARG A 75 14.01 -1.30 -3.28
N ILE A 76 13.88 -1.38 -4.59
CA ILE A 76 12.64 -1.74 -5.26
C ILE A 76 12.73 -3.22 -5.65
N SER A 77 11.78 -4.03 -5.19
CA SER A 77 11.78 -5.45 -5.58
C SER A 77 11.62 -5.60 -7.09
N PRO A 78 12.20 -6.62 -7.73
CA PRO A 78 12.06 -6.86 -9.17
C PRO A 78 10.60 -7.00 -9.63
N ARG A 79 9.73 -7.51 -8.75
CA ARG A 79 8.29 -7.58 -9.01
C ARG A 79 7.67 -6.18 -9.10
N VAL A 80 7.92 -5.33 -8.10
CA VAL A 80 7.39 -3.96 -8.09
C VAL A 80 7.94 -3.18 -9.29
N ALA A 81 9.24 -3.26 -9.56
CA ALA A 81 9.86 -2.56 -10.69
C ALA A 81 9.21 -2.90 -12.04
N ARG A 82 8.89 -4.18 -12.28
CA ARG A 82 8.19 -4.63 -13.49
C ARG A 82 6.75 -4.12 -13.55
N VAL A 83 6.00 -4.18 -12.45
CA VAL A 83 4.64 -3.64 -12.40
C VAL A 83 4.64 -2.14 -12.66
N GLN A 84 5.61 -1.40 -12.12
CA GLN A 84 5.76 0.04 -12.40
C GLN A 84 6.08 0.29 -13.88
N ALA A 85 7.03 -0.45 -14.45
CA ALA A 85 7.39 -0.28 -15.87
C ALA A 85 6.19 -0.54 -16.79
N GLU A 86 5.41 -1.59 -16.52
CA GLU A 86 4.19 -1.90 -17.26
C GLU A 86 3.12 -0.81 -17.10
N ALA A 87 2.91 -0.31 -15.87
CA ALA A 87 1.99 0.79 -15.59
C ALA A 87 2.37 2.06 -16.36
N VAL A 88 3.65 2.46 -16.28
CA VAL A 88 4.18 3.62 -16.99
C VAL A 88 4.00 3.48 -18.50
N GLN A 89 4.36 2.32 -19.06
CA GLN A 89 4.20 2.08 -20.50
C GLN A 89 2.74 2.19 -20.95
N GLU A 90 1.80 1.68 -20.14
CA GLU A 90 0.37 1.78 -20.43
C GLU A 90 -0.12 3.24 -20.36
N LEU A 91 0.31 4.00 -19.37
CA LEU A 91 -0.07 5.40 -19.19
C LEU A 91 0.49 6.28 -20.31
N GLU A 92 1.73 6.03 -20.74
CA GLU A 92 2.33 6.68 -21.91
C GLU A 92 1.52 6.41 -23.18
N ASN A 93 0.99 5.18 -23.34
CA ASN A 93 0.12 4.84 -24.47
C ASN A 93 -1.26 5.51 -24.35
N ARG A 94 -1.78 5.65 -23.13
CA ARG A 94 -3.05 6.34 -22.82
C ARG A 94 -2.98 7.86 -22.83
N ASN A 95 -1.78 8.44 -22.90
CA ASN A 95 -1.47 9.87 -22.94
C ASN A 95 -2.14 10.66 -24.10
N ARG A 96 -3.04 10.01 -24.85
CA ARG A 96 -3.92 10.65 -25.82
C ARG A 96 -5.20 11.22 -25.21
N ALA A 97 -5.62 10.81 -24.00
CA ALA A 97 -6.58 11.47 -23.10
C ALA A 97 -7.17 10.52 -22.03
N PRO A 98 -7.80 11.05 -20.96
CA PRO A 98 -8.53 10.24 -19.96
C PRO A 98 -9.56 9.28 -20.59
N VAL A 99 -10.13 9.71 -21.72
CA VAL A 99 -11.06 8.99 -22.60
C VAL A 99 -10.56 9.11 -24.04
N GLU A 100 -10.88 8.16 -24.91
CA GLU A 100 -10.53 8.25 -26.33
C GLU A 100 -11.03 9.57 -26.94
N GLY A 101 -10.13 10.38 -27.50
CA GLY A 101 -10.44 11.69 -28.10
C GLY A 101 -10.62 12.87 -27.13
N GLY A 102 -10.39 12.70 -25.83
CA GLY A 102 -10.40 13.81 -24.86
C GLY A 102 -9.19 14.76 -24.98
N PRO A 103 -9.09 15.81 -24.14
CA PRO A 103 -7.90 16.66 -24.12
C PRO A 103 -6.70 15.92 -23.49
N ALA A 104 -5.51 16.18 -24.02
CA ALA A 104 -4.26 15.65 -23.47
C ALA A 104 -3.95 16.26 -22.09
N TYR A 105 -3.23 15.51 -21.26
CA TYR A 105 -2.72 16.04 -20.00
C TYR A 105 -1.53 16.96 -20.28
N THR A 106 -1.55 18.14 -19.66
CA THR A 106 -0.45 19.13 -19.76
C THR A 106 0.46 19.12 -18.54
N ALA A 107 -0.03 18.64 -17.40
CA ALA A 107 0.76 18.44 -16.19
C ALA A 107 0.11 17.40 -15.28
N ALA A 108 0.93 16.68 -14.52
CA ALA A 108 0.48 15.74 -13.50
C ALA A 108 1.43 15.81 -12.30
N ARG A 109 0.87 15.94 -11.11
CA ARG A 109 1.61 16.00 -9.85
C ARG A 109 0.95 15.09 -8.84
N THR A 110 1.77 14.33 -8.12
CA THR A 110 1.32 13.46 -7.03
C THR A 110 2.11 13.75 -5.77
N THR A 111 1.42 13.83 -4.65
CA THR A 111 2.01 13.90 -3.31
C THR A 111 1.39 12.83 -2.42
N LEU A 112 2.09 12.47 -1.34
CA LEU A 112 1.56 11.62 -0.28
C LEU A 112 1.46 12.44 0.99
N ASP A 113 0.30 12.40 1.64
CA ASP A 113 0.07 13.01 2.95
C ASP A 113 -0.53 11.95 3.90
N GLU A 114 -0.71 12.33 5.17
CA GLU A 114 -1.31 11.45 6.19
C GLU A 114 -0.61 10.08 6.36
N ALA A 115 0.71 10.07 6.16
CA ALA A 115 1.52 8.86 6.20
C ALA A 115 1.59 8.26 7.62
N SER A 116 1.33 6.96 7.72
CA SER A 116 1.47 6.17 8.94
C SER A 116 2.13 4.83 8.65
N ALA A 117 3.23 4.54 9.36
CA ALA A 117 3.95 3.28 9.19
C ALA A 117 3.89 2.41 10.46
N VAL A 118 3.62 1.13 10.24
CA VAL A 118 3.49 0.11 11.28
C VAL A 118 4.37 -1.08 10.93
N ARG A 119 5.15 -1.58 11.90
CA ARG A 119 6.03 -2.73 11.73
C ARG A 119 5.43 -4.00 12.32
N GLU A 120 5.33 -5.04 11.52
CA GLU A 120 4.90 -6.40 11.91
C GLU A 120 5.96 -7.41 11.47
N GLY A 121 6.83 -7.82 12.40
CA GLY A 121 7.95 -8.71 12.09
C GLY A 121 8.95 -8.06 11.13
N ASP A 122 9.18 -8.71 9.99
CA ASP A 122 10.04 -8.25 8.89
C ASP A 122 9.34 -7.26 7.95
N VAL A 123 8.04 -7.03 8.12
CA VAL A 123 7.22 -6.18 7.25
C VAL A 123 6.99 -4.81 7.89
N VAL A 124 7.16 -3.76 7.10
CA VAL A 124 6.67 -2.41 7.41
C VAL A 124 5.56 -2.07 6.44
N ALA A 125 4.37 -1.80 6.96
CA ALA A 125 3.24 -1.31 6.18
C ALA A 125 3.13 0.20 6.34
N LEU A 126 3.24 0.93 5.24
CA LEU A 126 2.98 2.35 5.15
C LEU A 126 1.59 2.55 4.55
N GLU A 127 0.71 3.25 5.26
CA GLU A 127 -0.55 3.74 4.71
C GLU A 127 -0.46 5.26 4.55
N ALA A 128 -0.95 5.79 3.43
CA ALA A 128 -0.92 7.21 3.13
C ALA A 128 -2.09 7.59 2.21
N VAL A 129 -2.44 8.88 2.19
CA VAL A 129 -3.36 9.44 1.21
C VAL A 129 -2.55 9.99 0.05
N GLU A 130 -2.77 9.42 -1.13
CA GLU A 130 -2.29 9.96 -2.39
C GLU A 130 -3.15 11.15 -2.81
N HIS A 131 -2.50 12.26 -3.13
CA HIS A 131 -3.11 13.43 -3.73
C HIS A 131 -2.57 13.63 -5.14
N THR A 132 -3.40 13.35 -6.14
CA THR A 132 -3.02 13.50 -7.55
C THR A 132 -3.80 14.64 -8.20
N VAL A 133 -3.05 15.58 -8.78
CA VAL A 133 -3.59 16.71 -9.54
C VAL A 133 -3.11 16.59 -10.98
N VAL A 134 -4.07 16.45 -11.89
CA VAL A 134 -3.84 16.46 -13.34
C VAL A 134 -4.42 17.72 -13.95
N ARG A 135 -3.73 18.27 -14.96
CA ARG A 135 -4.15 19.47 -15.70
C ARG A 135 -4.35 19.16 -17.17
N TYR A 136 -5.26 19.90 -17.77
CA TYR A 136 -5.55 19.97 -19.20
C TYR A 136 -5.53 21.44 -19.60
N ASP A 137 -5.59 21.73 -20.89
CA ASP A 137 -5.71 23.12 -21.37
C ASP A 137 -6.97 23.82 -20.85
N THR A 138 -8.03 23.06 -20.59
CA THR A 138 -9.35 23.57 -20.19
C THR A 138 -9.62 23.53 -18.70
N GLY A 139 -8.72 22.96 -17.89
CA GLY A 139 -8.95 22.85 -16.44
C GLY A 139 -8.04 21.89 -15.70
N ARG A 140 -8.47 21.47 -14.51
CA ARG A 140 -7.74 20.53 -13.66
C ARG A 140 -8.69 19.58 -12.95
N VAL A 141 -8.21 18.38 -12.66
CA VAL A 141 -8.90 17.38 -11.82
C VAL A 141 -7.97 17.04 -10.66
N ARG A 142 -8.56 16.91 -9.47
CA ARG A 142 -7.90 16.41 -8.27
C ARG A 142 -8.55 15.08 -7.88
N GLN A 143 -7.72 14.15 -7.44
CA GLN A 143 -8.15 12.87 -6.90
C GLN A 143 -7.34 12.57 -5.64
N ASP A 144 -8.06 12.09 -4.61
CA ASP A 144 -7.47 11.67 -3.35
C ASP A 144 -7.76 10.16 -3.18
N VAL A 145 -6.74 9.35 -2.89
CA VAL A 145 -6.85 7.89 -2.83
C VAL A 145 -6.05 7.34 -1.66
N ARG A 146 -6.63 6.45 -0.85
CA ARG A 146 -5.86 5.76 0.19
C ARG A 146 -5.05 4.62 -0.40
N ARG A 147 -3.76 4.58 -0.07
CA ARG A 147 -2.85 3.51 -0.48
C ARG A 147 -2.15 2.87 0.69
N ARG A 148 -1.73 1.63 0.45
CA ARG A 148 -0.81 0.88 1.30
C ARG A 148 0.39 0.41 0.50
N PHE A 149 1.56 0.66 1.05
CA PHE A 149 2.85 0.20 0.57
C PHE A 149 3.42 -0.79 1.58
N GLU A 150 4.02 -1.86 1.08
CA GLU A 150 4.62 -2.90 1.91
C GLU A 150 6.12 -2.95 1.65
N PHE A 151 6.87 -2.78 2.72
CA PHE A 151 8.32 -2.89 2.73
C PHE A 151 8.72 -4.11 3.54
N LYS A 152 9.76 -4.81 3.10
CA LYS A 152 10.37 -5.90 3.85
C LYS A 152 11.83 -5.62 4.14
N ASP A 153 12.28 -6.00 5.33
CA ASP A 153 13.71 -6.09 5.60
C ASP A 153 14.27 -7.35 4.94
N ILE A 154 15.14 -7.16 3.94
CA ILE A 154 15.82 -8.24 3.22
C ILE A 154 17.32 -7.95 3.31
N ASP A 155 18.05 -8.83 3.97
CA ASP A 155 19.50 -8.72 4.20
C ASP A 155 19.91 -7.40 4.87
N GLY A 156 19.11 -6.91 5.82
CA GLY A 156 19.36 -5.67 6.56
C GLY A 156 19.02 -4.41 5.77
N ARG A 157 18.23 -4.52 4.70
CA ARG A 157 17.80 -3.39 3.86
C ARG A 157 16.30 -3.42 3.61
N LEU A 158 15.65 -2.28 3.79
CA LEU A 158 14.25 -2.12 3.43
C LEU A 158 14.09 -2.22 1.91
N THR A 159 13.15 -3.06 1.50
CA THR A 159 12.81 -3.32 0.10
C THR A 159 11.31 -3.12 -0.10
N LEU A 160 10.90 -2.25 -1.00
CA LEU A 160 9.50 -2.11 -1.42
C LEU A 160 9.08 -3.37 -2.19
N VAL A 161 8.17 -4.14 -1.59
CA VAL A 161 7.70 -5.43 -2.12
C VAL A 161 6.27 -5.39 -2.65
N GLY A 162 5.50 -4.36 -2.29
CA GLY A 162 4.11 -4.25 -2.72
C GLY A 162 3.52 -2.85 -2.58
N GLU A 163 2.48 -2.62 -3.35
CA GLU A 163 1.63 -1.42 -3.34
C GLU A 163 0.20 -1.87 -3.66
N ARG A 164 -0.78 -1.27 -2.98
CA ARG A 164 -2.21 -1.42 -3.33
C ARG A 164 -3.02 -0.19 -2.97
N VAL A 165 -4.08 0.04 -3.72
CA VAL A 165 -5.17 0.96 -3.34
C VAL A 165 -6.02 0.28 -2.26
N LEU A 166 -6.42 1.04 -1.24
CA LEU A 166 -7.25 0.56 -0.14
C LEU A 166 -8.75 0.72 -0.41
N ASP A 167 -9.12 1.71 -1.22
CA ASP A 167 -10.50 2.00 -1.57
C ASP A 167 -10.92 1.16 -2.81
N PRO A 168 -11.84 0.18 -2.69
CA PRO A 168 -12.14 -0.77 -3.77
C PRO A 168 -12.77 -0.12 -5.01
N ASP A 169 -13.47 0.99 -4.83
CA ASP A 169 -14.13 1.74 -5.91
C ASP A 169 -13.23 2.83 -6.50
N ALA A 170 -12.07 3.11 -5.87
CA ALA A 170 -11.15 4.10 -6.41
C ALA A 170 -10.51 3.59 -7.71
N ARG A 171 -10.42 4.49 -8.69
CA ARG A 171 -9.75 4.28 -9.96
C ARG A 171 -8.76 5.43 -10.14
N PRO A 172 -7.54 5.34 -9.57
CA PRO A 172 -6.56 6.41 -9.65
C PRO A 172 -6.24 6.72 -11.11
N VAL A 173 -6.23 8.00 -11.47
CA VAL A 173 -5.97 8.43 -12.86
C VAL A 173 -4.58 8.01 -13.34
N ASN A 174 -3.63 7.89 -12.42
CA ASN A 174 -2.29 7.42 -12.69
C ASN A 174 -2.16 5.90 -12.60
N ASP A 175 -3.19 5.11 -12.31
CA ASP A 175 -3.06 3.64 -12.34
C ASP A 175 -3.38 3.07 -13.73
N PRO A 176 -2.73 1.95 -14.12
CA PRO A 176 -3.13 1.24 -15.33
C PRO A 176 -4.56 0.73 -15.18
N VAL A 177 -5.29 0.61 -16.30
CA VAL A 177 -6.72 0.23 -16.35
C VAL A 177 -6.94 -1.27 -16.07
N ARG A 178 -5.89 -2.02 -15.72
CA ARG A 178 -5.90 -3.49 -15.75
C ARG A 178 -7.16 -4.11 -15.13
N ALA A 179 -7.75 -5.00 -15.92
CA ALA A 179 -8.88 -5.84 -15.58
C ALA A 179 -8.68 -6.43 -14.19
N ALA A 180 -9.72 -6.33 -13.36
CA ALA A 180 -9.80 -7.04 -12.09
C ALA A 180 -9.32 -8.49 -12.28
N GLY A 181 -8.26 -8.85 -11.55
CA GLY A 181 -7.74 -10.20 -11.44
C GLY A 181 -7.58 -10.55 -9.97
#